data_AF-A0A832M190-F1
#
_entry.id   AF-A0A832M190-F1
#
_cell.length_a   1.000
_cell.length_b   1.000
_cell.length_c   1.000
_cell.angle_alpha   90.00
_cell.angle_beta   90.00
_cell.angle_gamma   90.00
#
_symmetry.space_group_name_H-M   'P 1'
#
loop_
_entity.id
_entity.type
_entity.pdbx_description
1 polymer ?
#
loop_
_entity_poly.entity_id
_entity_poly.type
_entity_poly.pdbx_seq_one_letter_code
_entity_poly.pdbx_strand_id
1 'polypeptide(L)' 'MSQWYGYVGKIAFVDLSRENADVRELNPEDVNAFIGGVGLAAKIIVE' A
#
# COMPACT_ATOMS: atom_id res chain seq x y z
N MET A 1 -8.73 0.69 16.81
CA MET A 1 -7.78 0.63 15.69
C MET A 1 -7.87 -0.76 15.11
N SER A 2 -8.07 -0.87 13.80
CA SER A 2 -8.05 -2.16 13.10
C SER A 2 -6.67 -2.78 13.27
N GLN A 3 -6.59 -3.97 13.83
CA GLN A 3 -5.32 -4.68 13.97
C GLN A 3 -5.01 -5.42 12.68
N TRP A 4 -3.82 -5.20 12.13
CA TRP A 4 -3.36 -5.90 10.93
C TRP A 4 -2.79 -7.29 11.28
N TYR A 5 -3.16 -8.29 10.49
CA TYR A 5 -2.60 -9.64 10.55
C TYR A 5 -2.23 -10.07 9.13
N GLY A 6 -1.06 -10.69 8.95
CA GLY A 6 -0.51 -11.06 7.63
C GLY A 6 0.04 -9.88 6.81
N TYR A 7 -0.53 -8.69 6.96
CA TYR A 7 -0.07 -7.44 6.36
C TYR A 7 0.64 -6.55 7.39
N VAL A 8 1.65 -5.79 6.95
CA VAL A 8 2.23 -4.70 7.75
C VAL A 8 1.32 -3.46 7.79
N GLY A 9 0.34 -3.37 6.88
CA GLY A 9 -0.63 -2.29 6.81
C GLY A 9 -0.09 -0.98 6.22
N LYS A 10 1.14 -0.99 5.68
CA LYS A 10 1.85 0.21 5.22
C LYS A 10 2.57 -0.04 3.91
N ILE A 11 2.76 1.02 3.13
CA ILE A 11 3.58 1.03 1.91
C ILE A 11 4.58 2.19 1.96
N ALA A 12 5.81 1.91 1.57
CA ALA A 12 6.82 2.95 1.36
C ALA A 12 6.61 3.58 -0.02
N PHE A 13 6.43 4.89 -0.05
CA PHE A 13 6.33 5.68 -1.27
C PHE A 13 7.59 6.53 -1.40
N VAL A 14 8.38 6.32 -2.46
CA VAL A 14 9.67 6.98 -2.64
C VAL A 14 9.63 7.85 -3.89
N ASP A 15 9.86 9.16 -3.71
CA ASP A 15 10.07 10.11 -4.80
C ASP A 15 11.58 10.28 -5.00
N LEU A 16 12.09 9.65 -6.06
CA LEU A 16 13.51 9.68 -6.40
C LEU A 16 13.97 11.05 -6.93
N SER A 17 13.06 11.87 -7.44
CA SER A 17 13.42 13.20 -7.97
C SER A 17 13.62 14.21 -6.85
N ARG A 18 12.94 14.01 -5.71
CA ARG A 18 13.01 14.88 -4.53
C ARG A 18 13.79 14.27 -3.37
N GLU A 19 14.34 13.07 -3.56
CA GLU A 19 15.02 12.30 -2.51
C GLU A 19 14.17 12.16 -1.24
N ASN A 20 12.86 11.98 -1.40
CA ASN A 20 11.91 11.89 -0.29
C ASN A 20 11.32 10.48 -0.17
N ALA A 21 11.06 10.04 1.07
CA ALA A 21 10.41 8.78 1.37
C ALA A 21 9.29 8.99 2.40
N ASP A 22 8.06 8.61 2.02
CA ASP A 22 6.87 8.70 2.84
C ASP A 22 6.33 7.30 3.15
N VAL A 23 5.71 7.15 4.32
CA VAL A 23 4.97 5.94 4.68
C VAL A 23 3.48 6.21 4.55
N ARG A 24 2.81 5.48 3.67
CA ARG A 24 1.36 5.55 3.49
C ARG A 24 0.71 4.34 4.14
N GLU A 25 -0.38 4.56 4.87
CA GLU A 25 -1.20 3.47 5.40
C GLU A 25 -2.00 2.83 4.26
N LEU A 26 -2.15 1.51 4.30
CA LEU A 26 -3.00 0.78 3.36
C LEU A 26 -4.47 0.99 3.74
N ASN A 27 -5.32 1.11 2.73
CA ASN A 27 -6.76 1.05 2.92
C ASN A 27 -7.18 -0.42 3.14
N PRO A 28 -7.86 -0.76 4.25
CA PRO A 28 -8.36 -2.12 4.50
C PRO A 28 -9.27 -2.66 3.41
N GLU A 29 -10.04 -1.81 2.74
CA GLU A 29 -10.94 -2.23 1.67
C GLU A 29 -10.16 -2.74 0.45
N ASP A 30 -9.07 -2.06 0.09
CA ASP A 30 -8.20 -2.46 -1.02
C ASP A 30 -7.47 -3.77 -0.72
N VAL A 31 -6.99 -3.92 0.52
CA VAL A 31 -6.31 -5.16 0.93
C VAL A 31 -7.27 -6.35 0.88
N ASN A 32 -8.55 -6.16 1.24
CA ASN A 32 -9.55 -7.22 1.14
C ASN A 32 -9.93 -7.52 -0.33
N ALA A 33 -10.02 -6.50 -1.18
CA ALA A 33 -10.43 -6.67 -2.58
C ALA A 33 -9.30 -7.24 -3.47
N PHE A 34 -8.06 -6.84 -3.22
CA PHE A 34 -6.92 -7.11 -4.11
C PHE A 34 -5.84 -7.97 -3.47
N ILE A 35 -5.97 -8.31 -2.18
CA ILE A 35 -5.05 -9.14 -1.41
C ILE A 35 -3.67 -8.46 -1.29
N GLY A 36 -2.82 -8.64 -2.28
CA GLY A 36 -1.45 -8.14 -2.28
C GLY A 36 -0.75 -8.44 -3.60
N GLY A 37 0.58 -8.28 -3.60
CA GLY A 37 1.41 -8.60 -4.77
C GLY A 37 0.89 -7.92 -6.04
N VAL A 38 0.63 -8.71 -7.08
CA VAL A 38 0.18 -8.21 -8.38
C VAL A 38 -1.19 -7.51 -8.31
N GLY A 39 -2.11 -7.99 -7.46
CA GLY A 39 -3.45 -7.39 -7.35
C GLY A 39 -3.38 -5.97 -6.78
N LEU A 40 -2.71 -5.81 -5.64
CA LEU A 40 -2.52 -4.50 -5.02
C LEU A 40 -1.65 -3.58 -5.89
N ALA A 41 -0.63 -4.11 -6.57
CA ALA A 41 0.19 -3.33 -7.49
C ALA A 41 -0.62 -2.80 -8.68
N ALA A 42 -1.49 -3.62 -9.28
CA ALA A 42 -2.35 -3.20 -10.40
C ALA A 42 -3.31 -2.07 -9.98
N LYS A 43 -3.88 -2.17 -8.77
CA LYS A 43 -4.72 -1.11 -8.19
C LYS A 43 -3.97 0.21 -8.04
N ILE A 44 -2.74 0.18 -7.49
CA ILE A 44 -1.89 1.37 -7.33
C ILE A 44 -1.56 2.04 -8.67
N ILE A 45 -1.41 1.26 -9.75
CA ILE A 45 -1.08 1.79 -11.08
C ILE A 45 -2.28 2.44 -11.77
N VAL A 46 -3.50 1.96 -11.51
CA VAL A 46 -4.71 2.40 -12.21
C VAL A 46 -5.34 3.65 -11.59
N GLU A 47 -5.14 3.89 -10.29
CA GLU A 47 -5.60 5.10 -9.59
C GLU A 47 -4.73 6.34 -9.81
#